data_AF-A0A662S8M5-F1
#
_entry.id   AF-A0A662S8M5-F1
#
_cell.length_a   1.000
_cell.length_b   1.000
_cell.length_c   1.000
_cell.angle_alpha   90.00
_cell.angle_beta   90.00
_cell.angle_gamma   90.00
#
_symmetry.space_group_name_H-M   'P 1'
#
loop_
_entity.id
_entity.type
_entity.pdbx_description
1 polymer ?
#
loop_
_entity_poly.entity_id
_entity_poly.type
_entity_poly.pdbx_seq_one_letter_code
_entity_poly.pdbx_strand_id
1 'polypeptide(L)' 'MQKELFEEALGFVLDEEGGLTRDSGGLTKYGISAKAFPDLDIENLTLEQAKEIYRKYYWAPFEELEVP' A
#
# COMPACT_ATOMS: atom_id res chain seq x y z
N MET A 1 17.60 -9.12 -0.03
CA MET A 1 17.85 -7.78 -0.61
C MET A 1 16.58 -7.08 -1.06
N GLN A 2 15.95 -7.41 -2.20
CA GLN A 2 14.73 -6.68 -2.67
C GLN A 2 13.49 -6.90 -1.78
N LYS A 3 13.29 -8.14 -1.31
CA LYS A 3 12.18 -8.47 -0.39
C LYS A 3 12.31 -7.78 0.97
N GLU A 4 13.54 -7.69 1.48
CA GLU A 4 13.84 -7.05 2.77
C GLU A 4 13.66 -5.53 2.68
N LEU A 5 14.07 -4.90 1.58
CA LEU A 5 13.88 -3.46 1.36
C LEU A 5 12.38 -3.09 1.28
N PHE A 6 11.56 -3.94 0.66
CA PHE A 6 10.11 -3.75 0.61
C PHE A 6 9.47 -3.88 1.99
N GLU A 7 9.86 -4.89 2.77
CA GLU A 7 9.32 -5.08 4.12
C GLU A 7 9.70 -3.94 5.07
N GLU A 8 10.93 -3.43 4.98
CA GLU A 8 11.42 -2.29 5.77
C GLU A 8 10.71 -0.98 5.38
N ALA A 9 10.62 -0.66 4.09
CA ALA A 9 9.94 0.54 3.60
C ALA A 9 8.44 0.52 3.92
N LEU A 10 7.80 -0.64 3.79
CA LEU A 10 6.39 -0.78 4.13
C LEU A 10 6.17 -0.66 5.64
N GLY A 11 7.06 -1.21 6.46
CA GLY A 11 7.00 -1.06 7.92
C GLY A 11 7.04 0.41 8.34
N PHE A 12 7.95 1.20 7.77
CA PHE A 12 8.05 2.64 8.04
C PHE A 12 6.76 3.41 7.73
N VAL A 13 6.14 3.16 6.57
CA VAL A 13 4.90 3.85 6.16
C VAL A 13 3.71 3.44 7.04
N LEU A 14 3.63 2.18 7.43
CA LEU A 14 2.54 1.67 8.26
C LEU A 14 2.60 2.17 9.71
N ASP A 15 3.79 2.39 10.26
CA ASP A 15 3.97 2.94 11.61
C ASP A 15 3.47 4.40 11.71
N GLU A 16 3.53 5.16 10.61
CA GLU A 16 3.08 6.56 10.57
C GLU A 16 1.58 6.72 10.21
N GLU A 17 1.00 5.82 9.39
CA GLU A 17 -0.32 6.01 8.75
C GLU A 17 -1.31 4.85 8.97
N GLY A 18 -0.95 3.81 9.74
CA GLY A 18 -1.67 2.53 9.82
C GLY A 18 -3.09 2.53 10.41
N GLY A 19 -3.62 3.70 10.77
CA GLY A 19 -4.99 3.87 11.25
C GLY A 19 -6.04 3.83 10.14
N LEU A 20 -7.30 3.60 10.52
CA LEU A 20 -8.45 3.86 9.64
C LEU A 20 -8.78 5.35 9.73
N THR A 21 -8.62 6.08 8.64
CA THR A 21 -8.89 7.52 8.57
C THR A 21 -9.92 7.81 7.49
N ARG A 22 -10.70 8.87 7.69
CA ARG A 22 -11.66 9.37 6.71
C ARG A 22 -11.16 10.71 6.18
N ASP A 23 -10.49 10.67 5.03
CA ASP A 23 -9.93 11.85 4.40
C ASP A 23 -10.83 12.36 3.26
N SER A 24 -10.44 13.49 2.67
CA SER A 24 -11.11 14.08 1.50
C SER A 24 -11.16 13.16 0.26
N GLY A 25 -10.42 12.04 0.28
CA GLY A 25 -10.45 10.96 -0.69
C GLY A 25 -11.38 9.78 -0.35
N GLY A 26 -12.17 9.85 0.73
CA GLY A 26 -13.03 8.74 1.19
C GLY A 26 -12.38 7.92 2.31
N LEU A 27 -12.88 6.69 2.53
CA LEU A 27 -12.28 5.77 3.51
C LEU A 27 -10.85 5.42 3.08
N THR A 28 -9.90 5.51 4.00
CA THR A 28 -8.49 5.16 3.80
C THR A 28 -8.01 4.26 4.93
N LYS A 29 -7.34 3.17 4.59
CA LYS A 29 -6.71 2.25 5.55
C LYS A 29 -5.34 1.82 5.03
N TYR A 30 -4.32 1.84 5.88
CA TYR A 30 -2.93 1.52 5.49
C TYR A 30 -2.40 2.42 4.34
N GLY A 31 -2.85 3.67 4.26
CA GLY A 31 -2.54 4.60 3.16
C GLY A 31 -3.24 4.28 1.82
N ILE A 32 -4.10 3.26 1.75
CA ILE A 32 -4.85 2.87 0.56
C ILE A 32 -6.26 3.48 0.65
N SER A 33 -6.60 4.36 -0.29
CA SER A 33 -7.87 5.09 -0.29
C SER A 33 -8.91 4.50 -1.26
N ALA A 34 -10.18 4.60 -0.88
CA ALA A 34 -11.31 4.21 -1.73
C ALA A 34 -11.36 5.02 -3.04
N LYS A 35 -10.79 6.23 -3.07
CA LYS A 35 -10.64 6.99 -4.32
C LYS A 35 -9.68 6.34 -5.30
N ALA A 36 -8.58 5.75 -4.82
CA ALA A 36 -7.62 5.03 -5.66
C ALA A 36 -8.14 3.63 -6.05
N PHE A 37 -8.87 2.98 -5.14
CA PHE A 37 -9.43 1.64 -5.33
C PHE A 37 -10.92 1.60 -4.97
N PRO A 38 -11.80 2.14 -5.85
CA PRO A 38 -13.23 2.29 -5.54
C PRO A 38 -13.98 0.97 -5.39
N ASP A 39 -13.45 -0.11 -5.95
CA ASP A 39 -14.06 -1.45 -5.92
C ASP A 39 -13.60 -2.30 -4.72
N LEU A 40 -12.69 -1.79 -3.88
CA LEU A 40 -12.20 -2.52 -2.70
C LEU A 40 -12.96 -2.11 -1.44
N ASP A 41 -13.20 -3.10 -0.58
CA ASP A 41 -13.66 -2.87 0.78
C ASP A 41 -12.48 -2.38 1.64
N ILE A 42 -12.29 -1.05 1.65
CA ILE A 42 -11.18 -0.41 2.38
C ILE A 42 -11.33 -0.55 3.90
N GLU A 43 -12.56 -0.60 4.42
CA GLU A 43 -12.81 -0.72 5.86
C GLU A 43 -12.28 -2.06 6.40
N ASN A 44 -12.55 -3.14 5.66
CA ASN A 44 -12.15 -4.51 6.02
C ASN A 44 -10.81 -4.94 5.44
N LEU A 45 -10.03 -4.02 4.85
CA LEU A 45 -8.74 -4.35 4.28
C LEU A 45 -7.82 -4.94 5.36
N THR A 46 -7.22 -6.09 5.07
CA THR A 46 -6.21 -6.72 5.93
C THR A 46 -4.82 -6.24 5.56
N LEU A 47 -3.88 -6.37 6.49
CA LEU A 47 -2.49 -6.00 6.24
C LEU A 47 -1.85 -6.80 5.09
N GLU A 48 -2.20 -8.08 4.95
CA GLU A 48 -1.70 -8.92 3.86
C GLU A 48 -2.24 -8.47 2.49
N GLN A 49 -3.51 -8.11 2.40
CA GLN A 49 -4.08 -7.54 1.18
C GLN A 49 -3.45 -6.18 0.84
N ALA A 50 -3.18 -5.35 1.85
CA ALA A 50 -2.47 -4.09 1.65
C ALA A 50 -1.06 -4.32 1.09
N LYS A 51 -0.31 -5.28 1.63
CA LYS A 51 1.01 -5.70 1.10
C LYS A 51 0.94 -6.10 -0.37
N GLU A 52 -0.05 -6.90 -0.76
CA GLU A 52 -0.23 -7.31 -2.16
C GLU A 52 -0.53 -6.11 -3.07
N ILE A 53 -1.34 -5.16 -2.63
CA ILE A 53 -1.64 -3.93 -3.36
C ILE A 53 -0.37 -3.09 -3.52
N TYR A 54 0.41 -2.88 -2.45
CA TYR A 54 1.70 -2.20 -2.53
C TYR A 54 2.65 -2.88 -3.49
N ARG A 55 2.78 -4.21 -3.40
CA ARG A 55 3.64 -4.98 -4.30
C ARG A 55 3.20 -4.83 -5.75
N LYS A 56 1.91 -4.93 -6.05
CA LYS A 56 1.40 -4.95 -7.43
C LYS A 56 1.36 -3.57 -8.09
N TYR A 57 0.90 -2.55 -7.38
CA TYR A 57 0.60 -1.24 -7.98
C TYR A 57 1.68 -0.19 -7.74
N TYR A 58 2.50 -0.36 -6.70
CA TYR A 58 3.49 0.63 -6.31
C TYR A 58 4.93 0.12 -6.44
N TRP A 59 5.15 -1.19 -6.28
CA TRP A 59 6.49 -1.80 -6.36
C TRP A 59 6.79 -2.47 -7.72
N ALA A 60 5.90 -3.31 -8.23
CA ALA A 60 6.07 -4.02 -9.50
C ALA A 60 6.30 -3.13 -10.73
N PRO A 61 5.80 -1.87 -10.85
CA PRO A 61 6.15 -0.99 -11.96
C PRO A 61 7.65 -0.65 -12.04
N PHE A 62 8.43 -0.95 -10.99
CA PHE A 62 9.88 -0.77 -10.95
C PHE A 62 10.67 -2.08 -11.13
N GLU A 63 10.02 -3.26 -11.21
CA GLU A 63 10.71 -4.54 -11.44
C GLU A 63 11.24 -4.69 -12.89
N GLU A 64 10.67 -3.98 -13.87
CA GLU A 64 11.14 -3.98 -15.28
C GLU A 64 12.11 -2.86 -15.63
N LEU A 65 12.39 -1.93 -14.71
CA LEU A 65 13.45 -0.94 -14.91
C LEU A 65 14.80 -1.59 -14.59
N GLU A 66 15.32 -2.36 -15.55
CA GLU A 66 16.77 -2.51 -15.69
C GLU A 66 17.33 -1.10 -15.94
N VAL A 67 17.77 -0.46 -14.86
CA VAL A 67 18.59 0.75 -14.94
C VAL A 67 19.97 0.34 -15.46
N PRO A 68 20.38 0.80 -16.66
CA PRO A 68 21.73 0.54 -17.17
C PRO A 68 22.83 1.20 -16.32
#